data_AF-A0A7C6FL37-F1
#
_entry.id   AF-A0A7C6FL37-F1
#
_cell.length_a   1.000
_cell.length_b   1.000
_cell.length_c   1.000
_cell.angle_alpha   90.00
_cell.angle_beta   90.00
_cell.angle_gamma   90.00
#
_symmetry.space_group_name_H-M   'P 1'
#
loop_
_entity.id
_entity.type
_entity.pdbx_description
1 polymer ?
#
loop_
_entity_poly.entity_id
_entity_poly.type
_entity_poly.pdbx_seq_one_letter_code
_entity_poly.pdbx_strand_id
1 'polypeptide(L)'
;MKRGILRTLVTLMMVAFLLPMLPTASLAEEPIVVSVFIADAFDQPTSDNKIYKKIEEEFGIKFEFEFLAGDLDETLGIKIAGQDYADLICASNSAEKMIEAGAHIDLLEYITPEKTPNLWKHYEPHLKRITVDGALYVLPNYGRIYNDPIVNYANGPSFWIQKKVLAWDNYPMIKTLDQYFDLLLRYKEAHPTTEDGLPTSGFEILTDGWRNFCLLNPVQHLMGRPNDGGVFVHWDDNYKVDVFHNKPYAKPYYQKLNEVFHKGLIDQDTLVQNFDQYLAKLS
;
A
#
# COMPACT_ATOMS: atom_id res chain seq x y z
N MET A 1 63.93 40.11 -72.73
CA MET A 1 63.53 41.52 -72.60
C MET A 1 62.17 41.56 -71.87
N LYS A 2 62.12 42.22 -70.69
CA LYS A 2 60.95 42.64 -69.85
C LYS A 2 60.10 41.60 -69.05
N ARG A 3 60.41 41.54 -67.73
CA ARG A 3 59.60 41.77 -66.49
C ARG A 3 58.19 41.17 -66.28
N GLY A 4 57.96 40.64 -65.07
CA GLY A 4 56.67 40.58 -64.33
C GLY A 4 56.55 39.38 -63.37
N ILE A 5 56.95 39.47 -62.09
CA ILE A 5 56.13 39.75 -60.86
C ILE A 5 55.27 38.56 -60.36
N LEU A 6 55.73 37.98 -59.23
CA LEU A 6 55.01 37.64 -57.98
C LEU A 6 53.93 36.54 -57.95
N ARG A 7 54.18 35.45 -57.19
CA ARG A 7 53.47 35.04 -55.94
C ARG A 7 53.47 33.52 -55.70
N THR A 8 53.57 33.19 -54.40
CA THR A 8 52.96 32.06 -53.68
C THR A 8 53.70 30.72 -53.55
N LEU A 9 53.57 30.16 -52.32
CA LEU A 9 53.77 28.79 -51.85
C LEU A 9 55.07 28.47 -51.10
N VAL A 10 55.13 28.94 -49.85
CA VAL A 10 55.73 28.16 -48.75
C VAL A 10 54.58 27.80 -47.81
N THR A 11 54.03 26.60 -47.99
CA THR A 11 53.05 26.00 -47.10
C THR A 11 53.67 24.71 -46.60
N LEU A 12 54.22 24.71 -45.38
CA LEU A 12 54.42 23.54 -44.50
C LEU A 12 55.43 23.89 -43.41
N MET A 13 55.03 24.72 -42.45
CA MET A 13 55.54 24.67 -41.08
C MET A 13 54.62 25.51 -40.20
N MET A 14 54.24 24.97 -39.04
CA MET A 14 53.29 25.53 -38.05
C MET A 14 51.80 25.21 -38.26
N VAL A 15 51.44 23.92 -38.18
CA VAL A 15 50.19 23.52 -37.51
C VAL A 15 50.51 22.33 -36.60
N ALA A 16 51.25 22.62 -35.53
CA ALA A 16 51.39 21.74 -34.38
C ALA A 16 51.19 22.65 -33.17
N PHE A 17 49.94 22.90 -32.81
CA PHE A 17 49.44 23.37 -31.51
C PHE A 17 47.98 23.80 -31.72
N LEU A 18 47.08 23.33 -30.84
CA LEU A 18 45.60 23.43 -30.87
C LEU A 18 44.88 22.23 -31.51
N LEU A 19 45.04 21.04 -30.93
CA LEU A 19 43.85 20.21 -30.73
C LEU A 19 43.16 20.74 -29.47
N PRO A 20 41.87 21.14 -29.52
CA PRO A 20 41.11 21.28 -28.29
C PRO A 20 40.99 19.89 -27.68
N MET A 21 41.35 19.75 -26.39
CA MET A 21 40.88 18.62 -25.58
C MET A 21 39.35 18.64 -25.68
N LEU A 22 38.80 17.71 -26.47
CA LEU A 22 37.40 17.37 -26.37
C LEU A 22 37.15 17.00 -24.91
N PRO A 23 36.13 17.57 -24.24
CA PRO A 23 35.71 17.02 -22.97
C PRO A 23 35.39 15.56 -23.27
N THR A 24 36.03 14.64 -22.54
CA THR A 24 35.52 13.28 -22.42
C THR A 24 34.07 13.44 -22.01
N ALA A 25 33.14 13.29 -22.96
CA ALA A 25 31.76 13.05 -22.64
C ALA A 25 31.80 11.86 -21.70
N SER A 26 31.50 12.10 -20.42
CA SER A 26 31.13 11.03 -19.52
C SER A 26 30.06 10.26 -20.27
N LEU A 27 30.36 9.04 -20.71
CA LEU A 27 29.31 8.07 -20.98
C LEU A 27 28.52 8.06 -19.68
N ALA A 28 27.33 8.65 -19.69
CA ALA A 28 26.39 8.43 -18.61
C ALA A 28 26.23 6.92 -18.57
N GLU A 29 26.70 6.27 -17.51
CA GLU A 29 26.49 4.84 -17.33
C GLU A 29 24.99 4.59 -17.46
N GLU A 30 24.62 3.59 -18.27
CA GLU A 30 23.21 3.24 -18.39
C GLU A 30 22.67 2.90 -16.99
N PRO A 31 21.47 3.41 -16.64
CA PRO A 31 20.93 3.20 -15.31
C PRO A 31 20.74 1.70 -15.05
N ILE A 32 21.05 1.28 -13.82
CA ILE A 32 20.75 -0.06 -13.33
C ILE A 32 19.23 -0.20 -13.27
N VAL A 33 18.70 -1.19 -13.98
CA VAL A 33 17.28 -1.52 -13.95
C VAL A 33 17.03 -2.55 -12.84
N VAL A 34 16.15 -2.19 -11.91
CA VAL A 34 15.73 -3.01 -10.77
C VAL A 34 14.29 -3.44 -11.00
N SER A 35 14.08 -4.74 -11.12
CA SER A 35 12.74 -5.33 -11.20
C SER A 35 12.08 -5.35 -9.82
N VAL A 36 10.80 -4.98 -9.75
CA VAL A 36 10.06 -4.87 -8.49
C VAL A 36 8.70 -5.54 -8.60
N PHE A 37 8.40 -6.49 -7.73
CA PHE A 37 7.06 -7.03 -7.55
C PHE A 37 6.36 -6.39 -6.36
N ILE A 38 5.12 -5.94 -6.54
CA ILE A 38 4.27 -5.41 -5.47
C ILE A 38 2.97 -6.20 -5.41
N ALA A 39 2.69 -6.80 -4.24
CA ALA A 39 1.54 -7.64 -3.93
C ALA A 39 0.19 -6.90 -3.83
N ASP A 40 0.01 -5.83 -4.60
CA ASP A 40 -1.21 -5.03 -4.68
C ASP A 40 -1.40 -4.55 -6.12
N ALA A 41 -2.66 -4.41 -6.52
CA ALA A 41 -3.02 -3.84 -7.81
C ALA A 41 -2.86 -2.32 -7.77
N PHE A 42 -1.95 -1.78 -8.57
CA PHE A 42 -1.73 -0.35 -8.74
C PHE A 42 -1.53 -0.01 -10.22
N ASP A 43 -1.69 1.28 -10.52
CA ASP A 43 -1.30 1.83 -11.82
C ASP A 43 0.22 1.98 -11.91
N GLN A 44 0.74 1.81 -13.13
CA GLN A 44 2.13 2.14 -13.42
C GLN A 44 2.43 3.61 -13.12
N PRO A 45 3.59 3.91 -12.51
CA PRO A 45 4.03 5.29 -12.38
C PRO A 45 4.04 5.99 -13.75
N THR A 46 3.61 7.24 -13.79
CA THR A 46 3.69 8.02 -15.02
C THR A 46 5.15 8.20 -15.43
N SER A 47 5.40 8.28 -16.74
CA SER A 47 6.76 8.48 -17.28
C SER A 47 7.40 9.81 -16.86
N ASP A 48 6.60 10.75 -16.36
CA ASP A 48 7.03 12.04 -15.84
C ASP A 48 7.05 12.12 -14.31
N ASN A 49 6.93 10.99 -13.61
CA ASN A 49 6.98 10.94 -12.15
C ASN A 49 8.27 11.57 -11.62
N LYS A 50 8.12 12.68 -10.89
CA LYS A 50 9.24 13.51 -10.42
C LYS A 50 10.15 12.80 -9.42
N ILE A 51 9.62 11.85 -8.65
CA ILE A 51 10.38 11.13 -7.63
C ILE A 51 11.25 10.07 -8.29
N TYR A 52 10.70 9.28 -9.21
CA TYR A 52 11.49 8.25 -9.91
C TYR A 52 12.56 8.85 -10.81
N LYS A 53 12.27 9.96 -11.51
CA LYS A 53 13.30 10.70 -12.25
C LYS A 53 14.44 11.18 -11.36
N LYS A 54 14.10 11.70 -10.18
CA LYS A 54 15.12 12.14 -9.20
C LYS A 54 15.97 10.97 -8.71
N ILE A 55 15.37 9.80 -8.49
CA ILE A 55 16.12 8.59 -8.10
C ILE A 55 17.06 8.15 -9.23
N GLU A 56 16.59 8.16 -10.48
CA GLU A 56 17.41 7.85 -11.65
C GLU A 56 18.58 8.83 -11.81
N GLU A 57 18.32 10.14 -11.70
CA GLU A 57 19.35 11.19 -11.81
C GLU A 57 20.40 11.14 -10.70
N GLU A 58 20.01 10.83 -9.46
CA GLU A 58 20.92 10.82 -8.30
C GLU A 58 21.67 9.51 -8.12
N PHE A 59 21.02 8.39 -8.43
CA PHE A 59 21.53 7.06 -8.09
C PHE A 59 21.78 6.18 -9.32
N GLY A 60 21.38 6.62 -10.52
CA GLY A 60 21.47 5.80 -11.73
C GLY A 60 20.60 4.54 -11.64
N ILE A 61 19.48 4.59 -10.91
CA ILE A 61 18.58 3.45 -10.69
C ILE A 61 17.23 3.72 -11.34
N LYS A 62 16.75 2.76 -12.12
CA LYS A 62 15.41 2.74 -12.72
C LYS A 62 14.65 1.52 -12.22
N PHE A 63 13.34 1.65 -12.02
CA PHE A 63 12.49 0.55 -11.58
C PHE A 63 11.56 0.07 -12.69
N GLU A 64 11.39 -1.25 -12.78
CA GLU A 64 10.36 -1.90 -13.58
C GLU A 64 9.40 -2.63 -12.65
N PHE A 65 8.16 -2.13 -12.56
CA PHE A 65 7.17 -2.63 -11.61
C PHE A 65 6.27 -3.68 -12.25
N GLU A 66 6.13 -4.81 -11.57
CA GLU A 66 5.05 -5.77 -11.72
C GLU A 66 4.11 -5.61 -10.52
N PHE A 67 2.86 -5.24 -10.81
CA PHE A 67 1.79 -5.18 -9.81
C PHE A 67 0.97 -6.46 -9.85
N LEU A 68 0.51 -6.90 -8.68
CA LEU A 68 -0.31 -8.10 -8.57
C LEU A 68 -1.55 -8.00 -9.48
N ALA A 69 -1.72 -9.02 -10.31
CA ALA A 69 -2.94 -9.27 -11.07
C ALA A 69 -3.53 -10.60 -10.61
N GLY A 70 -4.72 -10.56 -9.99
CA GLY A 70 -5.39 -11.76 -9.49
C GLY A 70 -4.99 -12.13 -8.06
N ASP A 71 -4.90 -13.42 -7.78
CA ASP A 71 -4.64 -13.94 -6.44
C ASP A 71 -3.15 -13.90 -6.06
N LEU A 72 -2.85 -13.38 -4.88
CA LEU A 72 -1.48 -13.23 -4.38
C LEU A 72 -0.82 -14.58 -4.17
N ASP A 73 -1.51 -15.52 -3.56
CA ASP A 73 -0.94 -16.79 -3.14
C ASP A 73 -0.65 -17.71 -4.33
N GLU A 74 -1.53 -17.72 -5.32
CA GLU A 74 -1.29 -18.38 -6.60
C GLU A 74 -0.10 -17.76 -7.35
N THR A 75 -0.06 -16.42 -7.44
CA THR A 75 1.02 -15.68 -8.12
C THR A 75 2.38 -15.97 -7.48
N LEU A 76 2.48 -15.87 -6.15
CA LEU A 76 3.72 -16.19 -5.43
C LEU A 76 4.09 -17.67 -5.57
N GLY A 77 3.12 -18.58 -5.55
CA GLY A 77 3.35 -20.01 -5.76
C GLY A 77 3.99 -20.32 -7.11
N ILE A 78 3.53 -19.66 -8.19
CA ILE A 78 4.11 -19.79 -9.53
C ILE A 78 5.54 -19.22 -9.56
N LYS A 79 5.76 -18.02 -9.00
CA LYS A 79 7.08 -17.39 -8.94
C LYS A 79 8.09 -18.25 -8.18
N ILE A 80 7.70 -18.80 -7.03
CA ILE A 80 8.53 -19.71 -6.24
C ILE A 80 8.87 -20.98 -7.02
N ALA A 81 7.87 -21.62 -7.65
CA ALA A 81 8.09 -22.84 -8.42
C ALA A 81 9.01 -22.62 -9.65
N GLY A 82 8.91 -21.45 -10.27
CA GLY A 82 9.75 -21.04 -11.40
C GLY A 82 11.13 -20.49 -11.01
N GLN A 83 11.37 -20.21 -9.72
CA GLN A 83 12.50 -19.40 -9.25
C GLN A 83 12.61 -18.06 -9.99
N ASP A 84 11.46 -17.49 -10.36
CA ASP A 84 11.32 -16.24 -11.10
C ASP A 84 11.02 -15.12 -10.09
N TYR A 85 12.09 -14.53 -9.57
CA TYR A 85 12.03 -13.50 -8.54
C TYR A 85 12.46 -12.15 -9.11
N ALA A 86 11.67 -11.12 -8.84
CA ALA A 86 12.10 -9.75 -9.01
C ALA A 86 13.23 -9.42 -8.02
N ASP A 87 14.06 -8.43 -8.34
CA ASP A 87 15.16 -7.97 -7.47
C ASP A 87 14.64 -7.47 -6.12
N LEU A 88 13.45 -6.84 -6.13
CA LEU A 88 12.72 -6.44 -4.93
C LEU A 88 11.31 -7.05 -4.94
N ILE A 89 10.94 -7.71 -3.85
CA ILE A 89 9.62 -8.34 -3.70
C ILE A 89 8.93 -7.79 -2.45
N CYS A 90 7.80 -7.11 -2.65
CA CYS A 90 6.85 -6.81 -1.60
C CYS A 90 5.72 -7.84 -1.66
N ALA A 91 5.86 -8.94 -0.92
CA ALA A 91 4.88 -10.03 -0.86
C ALA A 91 3.72 -9.79 0.14
N SER A 92 3.63 -8.57 0.72
CA SER A 92 2.59 -8.17 1.68
C SER A 92 2.40 -9.22 2.80
N ASN A 93 1.17 -9.60 3.11
CA ASN A 93 0.83 -10.58 4.14
C ASN A 93 1.33 -12.01 3.84
N SER A 94 1.81 -12.29 2.63
CA SER A 94 2.33 -13.61 2.21
C SER A 94 3.88 -13.66 2.19
N ALA A 95 4.56 -12.69 2.82
CA ALA A 95 6.02 -12.64 2.87
C ALA A 95 6.68 -13.89 3.49
N GLU A 96 6.01 -14.57 4.43
CA GLU A 96 6.51 -15.81 5.03
C GLU A 96 6.78 -16.89 3.98
N LYS A 97 5.94 -17.03 2.94
CA LYS A 97 6.15 -17.99 1.85
C LYS A 97 7.45 -17.74 1.09
N MET A 98 7.80 -16.47 0.88
CA MET A 98 9.04 -16.09 0.19
C MET A 98 10.26 -16.38 1.07
N ILE A 99 10.13 -16.18 2.38
CA ILE A 99 11.19 -16.49 3.36
C ILE A 99 11.42 -18.01 3.41
N GLU A 100 10.35 -18.80 3.57
CA GLU A 100 10.42 -20.28 3.63
C GLU A 100 10.96 -20.89 2.34
N ALA A 101 10.65 -20.30 1.18
CA ALA A 101 11.20 -20.70 -0.11
C ALA A 101 12.68 -20.32 -0.32
N GLY A 102 13.27 -19.55 0.61
CA GLY A 102 14.65 -19.05 0.49
C GLY A 102 14.81 -17.95 -0.57
N ALA A 103 13.73 -17.29 -0.98
CA ALA A 103 13.75 -16.22 -1.98
C ALA A 103 14.24 -14.89 -1.39
N HIS A 104 13.98 -14.63 -0.11
CA HIS A 104 14.51 -13.47 0.59
C HIS A 104 15.86 -13.77 1.25
N ILE A 105 16.80 -12.83 1.14
CA ILE A 105 18.12 -12.90 1.76
C ILE A 105 18.13 -12.22 3.13
N ASP A 106 19.08 -12.58 3.99
CA ASP A 106 19.28 -11.85 5.25
C ASP A 106 19.90 -10.47 4.97
N LEU A 107 19.13 -9.43 5.26
CA LEU A 107 19.52 -8.05 5.04
C LEU A 107 20.48 -7.53 6.11
N LEU A 108 20.68 -8.21 7.24
CA LEU A 108 21.62 -7.75 8.27
C LEU A 108 23.07 -7.76 7.82
N GLU A 109 23.44 -8.50 6.77
CA GLU A 109 24.77 -8.42 6.16
C GLU A 109 25.03 -7.07 5.45
N TYR A 110 23.95 -6.40 5.04
CA TYR A 110 23.98 -5.14 4.29
C TYR A 110 23.56 -3.96 5.17
N ILE A 111 22.61 -4.18 6.08
CA ILE A 111 22.09 -3.17 6.99
C ILE A 111 22.95 -3.09 8.23
N THR A 112 24.04 -2.32 8.13
CA THR A 112 25.01 -2.11 9.22
C THR A 112 25.28 -0.63 9.48
N PRO A 113 25.84 -0.25 10.65
CA PRO A 113 26.27 1.12 10.92
C PRO A 113 27.25 1.67 9.88
N GLU A 114 28.11 0.83 9.31
CA GLU A 114 29.17 1.21 8.39
C GLU A 114 28.70 1.28 6.94
N LYS A 115 27.90 0.30 6.49
CA LYS A 115 27.45 0.20 5.10
C LYS A 115 26.23 1.08 4.82
N THR A 116 25.26 1.09 5.73
CA THR A 116 23.98 1.80 5.54
C THR A 116 23.52 2.48 6.84
N PRO A 117 24.25 3.49 7.33
CA PRO A 117 23.98 4.12 8.63
C PRO A 117 22.54 4.64 8.78
N ASN A 118 21.94 5.12 7.68
CA ASN A 118 20.56 5.61 7.68
C ASN A 118 19.54 4.49 7.90
N LEU A 119 19.70 3.35 7.23
CA LEU A 119 18.84 2.18 7.41
C LEU A 119 19.07 1.52 8.76
N TRP A 120 20.33 1.42 9.22
CA TRP A 120 20.64 0.91 10.55
C TRP A 120 19.96 1.72 11.63
N LYS A 121 20.15 3.06 11.62
CA LYS A 121 19.43 3.96 12.52
C LYS A 121 17.92 3.84 12.35
N HIS A 122 17.43 3.41 11.18
CA HIS A 122 16.01 3.14 10.96
C HIS A 122 15.50 1.91 11.71
N TYR A 123 16.15 0.77 11.51
CA TYR A 123 15.62 -0.52 11.95
C TYR A 123 16.16 -1.01 13.29
N GLU A 124 17.36 -0.58 13.72
CA GLU A 124 18.04 -1.06 14.92
C GLU A 124 17.14 -1.07 16.19
N PRO A 125 16.35 -0.01 16.49
CA PRO A 125 15.50 0.01 17.67
C PRO A 125 14.36 -1.03 17.64
N HIS A 126 14.09 -1.61 16.47
CA HIS A 126 12.95 -2.49 16.22
C HIS A 126 13.36 -3.91 15.85
N LEU A 127 14.64 -4.23 15.71
CA LEU A 127 15.13 -5.53 15.22
C LEU A 127 14.46 -6.71 15.91
N LYS A 128 14.33 -6.68 17.24
CA LYS A 128 13.65 -7.75 18.02
C LYS A 128 12.22 -8.07 17.58
N ARG A 129 11.53 -7.15 16.88
CA ARG A 129 10.15 -7.30 16.41
C ARG A 129 10.07 -7.67 14.93
N ILE A 130 11.13 -7.46 14.17
CA ILE A 130 11.12 -7.54 12.71
C ILE A 130 12.11 -8.58 12.16
N THR A 131 12.88 -9.22 13.04
CA THR A 131 13.73 -10.36 12.69
C THR A 131 13.02 -11.68 12.96
N VAL A 132 13.34 -12.67 12.13
CA VAL A 132 12.90 -14.07 12.27
C VAL A 132 14.18 -14.91 12.36
N ASP A 133 14.29 -15.72 13.41
CA ASP A 133 15.48 -16.54 13.70
C ASP A 133 16.82 -15.77 13.68
N GLY A 134 16.77 -14.49 14.01
CA GLY A 134 17.94 -13.60 14.05
C GLY A 134 18.28 -12.92 12.72
N ALA A 135 17.60 -13.24 11.62
CA ALA A 135 17.78 -12.63 10.31
C ALA A 135 16.70 -11.59 10.00
N LEU A 136 17.02 -10.60 9.15
CA LEU A 136 16.08 -9.57 8.70
C LEU A 136 15.75 -9.79 7.22
N TYR A 137 14.57 -10.33 6.93
CA TYR A 137 14.17 -10.63 5.54
C TYR A 137 13.27 -9.58 4.90
N VAL A 138 12.57 -8.78 5.72
CA VAL A 138 11.57 -7.81 5.26
C VAL A 138 11.88 -6.47 5.89
N LEU A 139 11.75 -5.40 5.11
CA LEU A 139 11.87 -4.02 5.57
C LEU A 139 10.47 -3.41 5.72
N PRO A 140 9.91 -3.31 6.95
CA PRO A 140 8.59 -2.74 7.13
C PRO A 140 8.55 -1.27 6.69
N ASN A 141 7.59 -0.96 5.83
CA ASN A 141 7.34 0.39 5.31
C ASN A 141 6.45 1.25 6.23
N TYR A 142 5.94 0.68 7.33
CA TYR A 142 5.11 1.35 8.33
C TYR A 142 5.59 1.07 9.76
N GLY A 143 5.03 1.81 10.72
CA GLY A 143 5.20 1.51 12.15
C GLY A 143 6.34 2.23 12.85
N ARG A 144 7.15 3.01 12.12
CA ARG A 144 8.17 3.88 12.72
C ARG A 144 7.80 5.35 12.61
N ILE A 145 7.61 5.99 13.75
CA ILE A 145 7.26 7.41 13.86
C ILE A 145 8.44 8.15 14.48
N TYR A 146 8.99 9.12 13.75
CA TYR A 146 10.14 9.92 14.19
C TYR A 146 9.75 11.15 15.03
N ASN A 147 8.52 11.63 14.85
CA ASN A 147 7.97 12.80 15.51
C ASN A 147 6.69 12.42 16.25
N ASP A 148 6.08 13.35 16.98
CA ASP A 148 4.74 13.12 17.51
C ASP A 148 3.76 12.77 16.38
N PRO A 149 2.92 11.74 16.55
CA PRO A 149 1.96 11.36 15.53
C PRO A 149 0.99 12.52 15.28
N ILE A 150 1.05 13.09 14.08
CA ILE A 150 0.08 14.09 13.63
C ILE A 150 -1.17 13.34 13.17
N VAL A 151 -2.16 13.21 14.06
CA VAL A 151 -3.47 12.64 13.71
C VAL A 151 -4.36 13.76 13.19
N ASN A 152 -4.17 14.15 11.93
CA ASN A 152 -5.00 15.17 11.28
C ASN A 152 -6.19 14.57 10.51
N TYR A 153 -6.31 13.24 10.45
CA TYR A 153 -7.31 12.55 9.67
C TYR A 153 -7.61 11.17 10.28
N ALA A 154 -8.90 10.81 10.39
CA ALA A 154 -9.32 9.47 10.79
C ALA A 154 -9.40 8.59 9.54
N ASN A 155 -8.30 7.90 9.22
CA ASN A 155 -8.23 6.87 8.19
C ASN A 155 -8.20 5.50 8.87
N GLY A 156 -9.21 4.67 8.66
CA GLY A 156 -9.28 3.34 9.23
C GLY A 156 -10.71 2.76 9.28
N PRO A 157 -10.87 1.52 9.76
CA PRO A 157 -12.19 0.92 9.93
C PRO A 157 -13.00 1.78 10.90
N SER A 158 -14.21 2.14 10.49
CA SER A 158 -15.10 3.03 11.22
C SER A 158 -16.53 2.83 10.76
N PHE A 159 -17.48 3.31 11.55
CA PHE A 159 -18.88 3.40 11.14
C PHE A 159 -19.07 4.68 10.34
N TRP A 160 -19.30 4.53 9.04
CA TRP A 160 -19.48 5.66 8.13
C TRP A 160 -20.97 5.94 7.90
N ILE A 161 -21.35 7.21 7.83
CA ILE A 161 -22.71 7.64 7.46
C ILE A 161 -22.59 8.76 6.44
N GLN A 162 -23.41 8.72 5.39
CA GLN A 162 -23.49 9.83 4.45
C GLN A 162 -24.03 11.09 5.15
N LYS A 163 -23.39 12.24 4.96
CA LYS A 163 -23.79 13.50 5.60
C LYS A 163 -25.25 13.87 5.35
N LYS A 164 -25.81 13.51 4.19
CA LYS A 164 -27.23 13.73 3.84
C LYS A 164 -28.20 13.01 4.78
N VAL A 165 -27.84 11.81 5.25
CA VAL A 165 -28.65 11.02 6.19
C VAL A 165 -28.68 11.70 7.56
N LEU A 166 -27.53 12.18 8.02
CA LEU A 166 -27.44 12.97 9.24
C LEU A 166 -28.26 14.26 9.12
N ALA A 167 -28.13 14.99 8.00
CA ALA A 167 -28.86 16.23 7.77
C ALA A 167 -30.38 16.04 7.77
N TRP A 168 -30.86 14.94 7.18
CA TRP A 168 -32.29 14.59 7.16
C TRP A 168 -32.89 14.45 8.56
N ASP A 169 -32.15 13.87 9.51
CA ASP A 169 -32.59 13.68 10.90
C ASP A 169 -32.07 14.79 11.85
N ASN A 170 -31.74 15.97 11.29
CA ASN A 170 -31.27 17.15 12.03
C ASN A 170 -30.00 16.90 12.87
N TYR A 171 -29.03 16.19 12.28
CA TYR A 171 -27.70 15.90 12.82
C TYR A 171 -27.74 15.26 14.24
N PRO A 172 -28.35 14.07 14.38
CA PRO A 172 -28.50 13.43 15.67
C PRO A 172 -27.14 12.98 16.22
N MET A 173 -27.00 13.02 17.55
CA MET A 173 -25.84 12.45 18.23
C MET A 173 -26.02 10.94 18.41
N ILE A 174 -25.33 10.14 17.61
CA ILE A 174 -25.39 8.68 17.63
C ILE A 174 -24.39 8.14 18.66
N LYS A 175 -24.86 7.34 19.61
CA LYS A 175 -24.05 6.78 20.71
C LYS A 175 -24.05 5.26 20.79
N THR A 176 -24.91 4.59 20.04
CA THR A 176 -25.09 3.14 20.09
C THR A 176 -25.24 2.55 18.69
N LEU A 177 -24.91 1.27 18.56
CA LEU A 177 -25.11 0.52 17.32
C LEU A 177 -26.59 0.47 16.90
N ASP A 178 -27.50 0.41 17.87
CA ASP A 178 -28.95 0.46 17.63
C ASP A 178 -29.37 1.79 17.01
N GLN A 179 -28.92 2.91 17.57
CA GLN A 179 -29.22 4.25 17.02
C GLN A 179 -28.63 4.43 15.62
N TYR A 180 -27.44 3.87 15.37
CA TYR A 180 -26.79 3.90 14.06
C TYR A 180 -27.67 3.22 13.01
N PHE A 181 -28.08 1.98 13.25
CA PHE A 181 -28.88 1.22 12.28
C PHE A 181 -30.33 1.68 12.20
N ASP A 182 -30.92 2.15 13.30
CA ASP A 182 -32.26 2.76 13.29
C ASP A 182 -32.31 3.97 12.35
N LEU A 183 -31.31 4.86 12.42
CA LEU A 183 -31.23 6.01 11.52
C LEU A 183 -31.16 5.59 10.05
N LEU A 184 -30.32 4.60 9.72
CA LEU A 184 -30.20 4.11 8.35
C LEU A 184 -31.49 3.47 7.83
N LEU A 185 -32.17 2.68 8.67
CA LEU A 185 -33.47 2.08 8.34
C LEU A 185 -34.52 3.15 8.07
N ARG A 186 -34.72 4.10 9.00
CA ARG A 186 -35.70 5.18 8.83
C ARG A 186 -35.41 6.03 7.60
N TYR A 187 -34.12 6.30 7.33
CA TYR A 187 -33.74 7.05 6.13
C TYR A 187 -34.08 6.29 4.85
N LYS A 188 -33.77 4.99 4.77
CA LYS A 188 -34.09 4.14 3.61
C LYS A 188 -35.60 4.01 3.40
N GLU A 189 -36.38 3.90 4.47
CA GLU A 189 -37.85 3.87 4.40
C GLU A 189 -38.42 5.20 3.88
N ALA A 190 -37.88 6.34 4.32
CA ALA A 190 -38.31 7.66 3.88
C ALA A 190 -37.83 8.02 2.45
N HIS A 191 -36.70 7.44 2.00
CA HIS A 191 -36.10 7.67 0.69
C HIS A 191 -35.81 6.32 0.02
N PRO A 192 -36.84 5.61 -0.47
CA PRO A 192 -36.65 4.29 -1.08
C PRO A 192 -35.84 4.34 -2.38
N THR A 193 -35.77 5.51 -3.02
CA THR A 193 -35.01 5.75 -4.25
C THR A 193 -34.06 6.93 -4.11
N THR A 194 -32.91 6.84 -4.75
CA THR A 194 -31.95 7.93 -4.94
C THR A 194 -32.45 8.94 -5.98
N GLU A 195 -31.75 10.07 -6.13
CA GLU A 195 -32.14 11.15 -7.05
C GLU A 195 -32.15 10.73 -8.53
N ASP A 196 -31.32 9.76 -8.89
CA ASP A 196 -31.22 9.11 -10.20
C ASP A 196 -32.19 7.92 -10.37
N GLY A 197 -33.06 7.67 -9.39
CA GLY A 197 -34.13 6.69 -9.46
C GLY A 197 -33.73 5.25 -9.14
N LEU A 198 -32.49 5.01 -8.71
CA LEU A 198 -32.04 3.70 -8.24
C LEU A 198 -32.56 3.40 -6.83
N PRO A 199 -32.72 2.13 -6.43
CA PRO A 199 -33.03 1.79 -5.04
C PRO A 199 -31.95 2.29 -4.09
N THR A 200 -32.36 2.88 -2.96
CA THR A 200 -31.41 3.33 -1.94
C THR A 200 -30.72 2.14 -1.28
N SER A 201 -29.39 2.07 -1.41
CA SER A 201 -28.55 1.16 -0.62
C SER A 201 -28.57 1.57 0.86
N GLY A 202 -28.69 0.58 1.75
CA GLY A 202 -28.85 0.83 3.19
C GLY A 202 -27.51 0.83 3.93
N PHE A 203 -26.89 -0.33 4.03
CA PHE A 203 -25.58 -0.51 4.65
C PHE A 203 -24.78 -1.54 3.85
N GLU A 204 -23.54 -1.18 3.50
CA GLU A 204 -22.69 -1.97 2.60
C GLU A 204 -21.42 -2.43 3.34
N ILE A 205 -21.06 -3.69 3.17
CA ILE A 205 -19.90 -4.32 3.80
C ILE A 205 -18.98 -4.85 2.71
N LEU A 206 -17.71 -4.45 2.72
CA LEU A 206 -16.73 -5.00 1.79
C LEU A 206 -16.14 -6.30 2.35
N THR A 207 -16.36 -7.42 1.67
CA THR A 207 -15.80 -8.73 2.07
C THR A 207 -14.84 -9.34 1.07
N ASP A 208 -14.45 -8.60 0.04
CA ASP A 208 -13.58 -9.08 -1.05
C ASP A 208 -12.14 -9.30 -0.58
N GLY A 209 -11.66 -10.54 -0.68
CA GLY A 209 -10.30 -10.95 -0.32
C GLY A 209 -9.88 -10.55 1.10
N TRP A 210 -8.71 -9.92 1.21
CA TRP A 210 -8.17 -9.44 2.50
C TRP A 210 -9.01 -8.33 3.13
N ARG A 211 -9.96 -7.73 2.41
CA ARG A 211 -10.79 -6.62 2.89
C ARG A 211 -11.95 -7.08 3.78
N ASN A 212 -12.08 -8.38 4.02
CA ASN A 212 -13.05 -8.96 4.96
C ASN A 212 -12.98 -8.40 6.40
N PHE A 213 -11.89 -7.70 6.75
CA PHE A 213 -11.79 -6.94 7.99
C PHE A 213 -12.95 -5.94 8.17
N CYS A 214 -13.60 -5.46 7.10
CA CYS A 214 -14.76 -4.58 7.20
C CYS A 214 -15.96 -5.26 7.87
N LEU A 215 -16.07 -6.58 7.76
CA LEU A 215 -17.07 -7.40 8.45
C LEU A 215 -16.60 -7.81 9.86
N LEU A 216 -15.31 -8.11 10.03
CA LEU A 216 -14.81 -8.73 11.26
C LEU A 216 -14.44 -7.69 12.33
N ASN A 217 -13.66 -6.67 11.97
CA ASN A 217 -13.01 -5.77 12.92
C ASN A 217 -13.92 -4.77 13.66
N PRO A 218 -15.15 -4.43 13.21
CA PRO A 218 -16.02 -3.54 13.99
C PRO A 218 -16.27 -4.02 15.42
N VAL A 219 -16.16 -5.34 15.69
CA VAL A 219 -16.20 -5.89 17.05
C VAL A 219 -15.13 -5.27 17.95
N GLN A 220 -13.88 -5.18 17.49
CA GLN A 220 -12.77 -4.61 18.28
C GLN A 220 -13.04 -3.13 18.61
N HIS A 221 -13.52 -2.36 17.63
CA HIS A 221 -13.85 -0.94 17.83
C HIS A 221 -15.00 -0.74 18.81
N LEU A 222 -16.03 -1.60 18.76
CA LEU A 222 -17.14 -1.57 19.73
C LEU A 222 -16.70 -1.94 21.15
N MET A 223 -15.59 -2.66 21.31
CA MET A 223 -14.96 -2.91 22.61
C MET A 223 -14.08 -1.75 23.09
N GLY A 224 -13.96 -0.66 22.32
CA GLY A 224 -13.02 0.44 22.60
C GLY A 224 -11.56 0.05 22.37
N ARG A 225 -11.30 -0.93 21.50
CA ARG A 225 -9.95 -1.42 21.17
C ARG A 225 -9.52 -0.96 19.78
N PRO A 226 -8.19 -0.83 19.54
CA PRO A 226 -7.66 -0.58 18.20
C PRO A 226 -7.86 -1.82 17.30
N ASN A 227 -7.48 -1.67 16.03
CA ASN A 227 -7.39 -2.79 15.10
C ASN A 227 -6.10 -3.57 15.35
N ASP A 228 -6.20 -4.74 15.97
CA ASP A 228 -5.08 -5.67 16.21
C ASP A 228 -5.01 -6.78 15.12
N GLY A 229 -5.58 -6.53 13.94
CA GLY A 229 -5.74 -7.54 12.89
C GLY A 229 -6.80 -8.58 13.27
N GLY A 230 -6.60 -9.84 12.85
CA GLY A 230 -7.53 -10.95 13.10
C GLY A 230 -7.59 -11.47 14.55
N VAL A 231 -6.88 -10.81 15.47
CA VAL A 231 -6.75 -11.21 16.87
C VAL A 231 -6.97 -10.05 17.81
N PHE A 232 -6.93 -10.32 19.11
CA PHE A 232 -6.91 -9.34 20.17
C PHE A 232 -5.64 -9.54 20.99
N VAL A 233 -4.85 -8.48 21.16
CA VAL A 233 -3.59 -8.53 21.90
C VAL A 233 -3.75 -7.88 23.28
N HIS A 234 -3.56 -8.68 24.33
CA HIS A 234 -3.58 -8.23 25.72
C HIS A 234 -2.25 -7.58 26.08
N TRP A 235 -2.06 -6.31 25.70
CA TRP A 235 -0.84 -5.54 25.99
C TRP A 235 -0.58 -5.35 27.49
N ASP A 236 -1.60 -5.52 28.32
CA ASP A 236 -1.58 -5.47 29.79
C ASP A 236 -1.40 -6.85 30.47
N ASP A 237 -1.48 -7.95 29.70
CA ASP A 237 -1.29 -9.33 30.19
C ASP A 237 -0.29 -10.08 29.31
N ASN A 238 0.98 -9.65 29.38
CA ASN A 238 2.12 -10.31 28.74
C ASN A 238 1.92 -10.60 27.23
N TYR A 239 1.21 -9.71 26.53
CA TYR A 239 0.92 -9.84 25.09
C TYR A 239 0.24 -11.18 24.73
N LYS A 240 -0.57 -11.75 25.62
CA LYS A 240 -1.42 -12.89 25.26
C LYS A 240 -2.29 -12.53 24.07
N VAL A 241 -2.59 -13.52 23.24
CA VAL A 241 -3.35 -13.35 22.00
C VAL A 241 -4.61 -14.19 22.07
N ASP A 242 -5.74 -13.57 21.78
CA ASP A 242 -7.04 -14.22 21.66
C ASP A 242 -7.61 -14.01 20.26
N VAL A 243 -8.28 -15.04 19.75
CA VAL A 243 -9.18 -14.86 18.61
C VAL A 243 -10.43 -14.13 19.08
N PHE A 244 -10.71 -12.94 18.55
CA PHE A 244 -11.82 -12.12 19.06
C PHE A 244 -13.19 -12.53 18.49
N HIS A 245 -13.23 -13.04 17.25
CA HIS A 245 -14.47 -13.29 16.52
C HIS A 245 -15.31 -14.44 17.09
N ASN A 246 -14.71 -15.33 17.90
CA ASN A 246 -15.40 -16.46 18.53
C ASN A 246 -15.85 -16.19 19.98
N LYS A 247 -15.71 -14.96 20.47
CA LYS A 247 -15.99 -14.62 21.86
C LYS A 247 -17.41 -14.09 22.05
N PRO A 248 -18.00 -14.20 23.26
CA PRO A 248 -19.37 -13.77 23.52
C PRO A 248 -19.64 -12.29 23.19
N TYR A 249 -18.64 -11.42 23.34
CA TYR A 249 -18.77 -10.00 23.05
C TYR A 249 -18.89 -9.68 21.54
N ALA A 250 -18.50 -10.60 20.65
CA ALA A 250 -18.66 -10.43 19.21
C ALA A 250 -20.10 -10.70 18.75
N LYS A 251 -20.81 -11.55 19.49
CA LYS A 251 -22.17 -12.02 19.15
C LYS A 251 -23.19 -10.88 18.96
N PRO A 252 -23.27 -9.84 19.82
CA PRO A 252 -24.23 -8.75 19.64
C PRO A 252 -24.10 -8.02 18.30
N TYR A 253 -22.86 -7.81 17.82
CA TYR A 253 -22.61 -7.15 16.55
C TYR A 253 -23.12 -8.00 15.38
N TYR A 254 -22.76 -9.28 15.32
CA TYR A 254 -23.22 -10.16 14.25
C TYR A 254 -24.73 -10.43 14.29
N GLN A 255 -25.32 -10.50 15.50
CA GLN A 255 -26.78 -10.57 15.65
C GLN A 255 -27.46 -9.32 15.11
N LYS A 256 -26.88 -8.13 15.34
CA LYS A 256 -27.39 -6.89 14.78
C LYS A 256 -27.31 -6.88 13.25
N LEU A 257 -26.19 -7.32 12.66
CA LEU A 257 -26.07 -7.45 11.20
C LEU A 257 -27.13 -8.40 10.62
N ASN A 258 -27.36 -9.54 11.26
CA ASN A 258 -28.41 -10.46 10.83
C ASN A 258 -29.82 -9.85 10.94
N GLU A 259 -30.11 -9.12 12.03
CA GLU A 259 -31.38 -8.42 12.21
C GLU A 259 -31.63 -7.41 11.07
N VAL A 260 -30.65 -6.54 10.77
CA VAL A 260 -30.82 -5.49 9.76
C VAL A 260 -30.77 -6.04 8.33
N PHE A 261 -30.07 -7.15 8.11
CA PHE A 261 -30.16 -7.92 6.87
C PHE A 261 -31.59 -8.42 6.63
N HIS A 262 -32.24 -9.01 7.63
CA HIS A 262 -33.65 -9.44 7.52
C HIS A 262 -34.64 -8.28 7.37
N LYS A 263 -34.24 -7.05 7.72
CA LYS A 263 -34.98 -5.81 7.44
C LYS A 263 -34.66 -5.20 6.07
N GLY A 264 -33.82 -5.87 5.26
CA GLY A 264 -33.46 -5.42 3.92
C GLY A 264 -32.50 -4.23 3.90
N LEU A 265 -31.79 -3.96 5.00
CA LEU A 265 -30.80 -2.87 5.04
C LEU A 265 -29.49 -3.25 4.34
N ILE A 266 -29.09 -4.52 4.46
CA ILE A 266 -27.89 -5.09 3.85
C ILE A 266 -28.31 -5.95 2.67
N ASP A 267 -27.71 -5.71 1.50
CA ASP A 267 -27.99 -6.47 0.29
C ASP A 267 -27.24 -7.82 0.28
N GLN A 268 -27.82 -8.84 -0.36
CA GLN A 268 -27.26 -10.19 -0.36
C GLN A 268 -25.91 -10.31 -1.10
N ASP A 269 -25.70 -9.44 -2.08
CA ASP A 269 -24.49 -9.40 -2.89
C ASP A 269 -23.28 -8.84 -2.14
N THR A 270 -23.47 -8.25 -0.95
CA THR A 270 -22.39 -7.75 -0.07
C THR A 270 -21.30 -8.81 0.19
N LEU A 271 -21.67 -10.10 0.20
CA LEU A 271 -20.79 -11.23 0.49
C LEU A 271 -20.06 -11.82 -0.74
N VAL A 272 -20.42 -11.39 -1.96
CA VAL A 272 -19.88 -11.97 -3.21
C VAL A 272 -19.38 -10.93 -4.20
N GLN A 273 -19.66 -9.65 -3.97
CA GLN A 273 -19.19 -8.57 -4.82
C GLN A 273 -17.66 -8.38 -4.72
N ASN A 274 -17.04 -7.97 -5.82
CA ASN A 274 -15.65 -7.56 -5.84
C ASN A 274 -15.48 -6.08 -5.44
N PHE A 275 -14.24 -5.63 -5.31
CA PHE A 275 -13.94 -4.26 -4.90
C PHE A 275 -14.50 -3.18 -5.85
N ASP A 276 -14.47 -3.38 -7.16
CA ASP A 276 -15.00 -2.41 -8.14
C ASP A 276 -16.52 -2.28 -8.03
N GLN A 277 -17.22 -3.40 -7.84
CA GLN A 277 -18.67 -3.42 -7.61
C GLN A 277 -19.05 -2.70 -6.31
N TYR A 278 -18.27 -2.90 -5.24
CA TYR A 278 -18.43 -2.17 -3.99
C TYR A 278 -18.26 -0.65 -4.19
N LEU A 279 -17.20 -0.22 -4.87
CA LEU A 279 -16.97 1.22 -5.14
C LEU A 279 -18.07 1.84 -6.01
N ALA A 280 -18.58 1.11 -7.00
CA ALA A 280 -19.66 1.57 -7.85
C ALA A 280 -20.95 1.84 -7.05
N LYS A 281 -21.25 1.06 -6.02
CA LYS A 281 -22.41 1.28 -5.13
C LYS A 281 -22.27 2.49 -4.20
N LEU A 282 -21.04 2.90 -3.89
CA LEU A 282 -20.77 4.06 -3.04
C LEU A 282 -20.81 5.39 -3.80
N SER A 283 -20.75 5.34 -5.14
CA SER A 283 -20.58 6.49 -6.03
C SER A 283 -21.89 7.23 -6.32
#